data_AF-A0A6I3V0Q5-F1
#
_entry.id   AF-A0A6I3V0Q5-F1
#
_cell.length_a   1.000
_cell.length_b   1.000
_cell.length_c   1.000
_cell.angle_alpha   90.00
_cell.angle_beta   90.00
_cell.angle_gamma   90.00
#
_symmetry.space_group_name_H-M   'P 1'
#
loop_
_entity.id
_entity.type
_entity.pdbx_description
1 polymer ?
#
loop_
_entity_poly.entity_id
_entity_poly.type
_entity_poly.pdbx_seq_one_letter_code
_entity_poly.pdbx_strand_id
1 'polypeptide(L)' 'EYLASGYVTSDEVISMIERIPEDAASPLAYLFKSMENLKQERMLECKTIAHENARKKYMINE' A
#
# COMPACT_ATOMS: atom_id res chain seq x y z
N GLU A 1 -8.31 -6.39 -9.87
CA GLU A 1 -8.40 -6.46 -8.39
C GLU A 1 -7.86 -5.23 -7.68
N TYR A 2 -6.58 -4.85 -7.82
CA TYR A 2 -6.00 -3.70 -7.10
C TYR A 2 -6.69 -2.35 -7.34
N LEU A 3 -6.95 -2.00 -8.61
CA LEU A 3 -7.67 -0.77 -8.97
C LEU A 3 -9.15 -0.83 -8.52
N ALA A 4 -9.80 -1.98 -8.75
CA ALA A 4 -11.21 -2.18 -8.40
C ALA A 4 -11.47 -2.15 -6.88
N SER A 5 -10.48 -2.54 -6.08
CA SER A 5 -10.53 -2.48 -4.61
C SER A 5 -10.13 -1.12 -4.04
N GLY A 6 -9.64 -0.19 -4.87
CA GLY A 6 -9.17 1.12 -4.44
C GLY A 6 -7.84 1.10 -3.69
N TYR A 7 -7.12 -0.03 -3.66
CA TYR A 7 -5.82 -0.11 -3.00
C TYR A 7 -4.70 0.58 -3.78
N VAL A 8 -4.90 0.79 -5.09
CA VAL A 8 -3.94 1.47 -5.98
C VAL A 8 -4.74 2.32 -6.97
N THR A 9 -4.18 3.46 -7.38
CA THR A 9 -4.71 4.35 -8.43
C THR A 9 -3.92 4.19 -9.74
N SER A 10 -4.49 4.63 -10.86
CA SER A 10 -3.78 4.59 -12.15
C SER A 10 -2.47 5.38 -12.11
N ASP A 11 -2.46 6.56 -11.50
CA ASP A 11 -1.25 7.41 -11.42
C ASP A 11 -0.13 6.74 -10.61
N GLU A 12 -0.48 6.01 -9.55
CA GLU A 12 0.48 5.22 -8.78
C GLU A 12 1.06 4.07 -9.62
N VAL A 13 0.24 3.41 -10.44
CA VAL A 13 0.72 2.37 -11.36
C VAL A 13 1.68 2.96 -12.40
N ILE A 14 1.35 4.10 -13.01
CA ILE A 14 2.23 4.78 -13.96
C ILE A 14 3.57 5.16 -13.28
N SER A 15 3.49 5.76 -12.09
CA SER A 15 4.68 6.11 -11.31
C SER A 15 5.53 4.89 -10.93
N MET A 16 4.91 3.73 -10.70
CA MET A 16 5.64 2.48 -10.46
C MET A 16 6.34 1.99 -11.73
N ILE A 17 5.66 2.06 -12.88
CA ILE A 17 6.23 1.66 -14.18
C ILE A 17 7.48 2.48 -14.52
N GLU A 18 7.45 3.79 -14.30
CA GLU A 18 8.58 4.69 -14.55
C GLU A 18 9.80 4.39 -13.67
N ARG A 19 9.61 3.68 -12.54
CA ARG A 19 10.67 3.29 -11.60
C ARG A 19 11.16 1.86 -11.77
N ILE A 20 10.61 1.10 -12.72
CA ILE A 20 11.07 -0.28 -12.98
C ILE A 20 12.48 -0.23 -13.56
N PRO A 21 13.46 -0.99 -13.01
CA PRO A 21 14.79 -1.08 -13.59
C PRO A 21 14.76 -1.60 -15.04
N GLU A 22 15.55 -0.99 -15.93
CA GLU A 22 15.62 -1.40 -17.34
C GLU A 22 16.15 -2.83 -17.51
N ASP A 23 16.99 -3.29 -16.58
CA ASP A 23 17.58 -4.63 -16.54
C ASP A 23 16.72 -5.63 -15.75
N ALA A 24 15.51 -5.26 -15.34
CA ALA A 24 14.62 -6.15 -14.60
C ALA A 24 14.32 -7.41 -15.43
N ALA A 25 14.70 -8.58 -14.89
CA ALA A 25 14.48 -9.87 -15.53
C ALA A 25 13.00 -10.14 -15.87
N SER A 26 12.08 -9.55 -15.10
CA SER A 26 10.64 -9.55 -15.39
C SER A 26 9.99 -8.26 -14.89
N PRO A 27 9.85 -7.23 -15.75
CA PRO A 27 9.25 -5.94 -15.39
C PRO A 27 7.82 -6.08 -14.84
N LEU A 28 7.04 -6.99 -15.43
CA LEU A 28 5.67 -7.25 -15.00
C LEU A 28 5.60 -7.84 -13.59
N ALA A 29 6.49 -8.78 -13.26
CA ALA A 29 6.57 -9.35 -11.91
C ALA A 29 6.97 -8.28 -10.88
N TYR A 30 7.90 -7.39 -11.26
CA TYR A 30 8.30 -6.25 -10.43
C TYR A 30 7.11 -5.31 -10.15
N LEU A 31 6.33 -4.99 -11.18
CA LEU A 31 5.14 -4.15 -11.03
C LEU A 31 4.13 -4.79 -10.08
N PHE A 32 3.78 -6.07 -10.28
CA PHE A 32 2.85 -6.76 -9.38
C PHE A 32 3.35 -6.80 -7.94
N LYS A 33 4.65 -7.03 -7.73
CA LYS A 33 5.25 -7.00 -6.40
C LYS A 33 5.15 -5.61 -5.77
N SER A 34 5.38 -4.55 -6.55
CA SER A 34 5.28 -3.17 -6.09
C SER A 34 3.84 -2.81 -5.70
N MET A 35 2.85 -3.25 -6.48
CA MET A 35 1.43 -3.04 -6.18
C MET A 35 0.98 -3.79 -4.91
N GLU A 36 1.46 -5.03 -4.72
CA GLU A 36 1.17 -5.80 -3.51
C GLU A 36 1.83 -5.17 -2.27
N ASN A 37 3.07 -4.68 -2.39
CA ASN A 37 3.74 -3.97 -1.30
C ASN A 37 2.95 -2.71 -0.89
N LEU A 38 2.52 -1.87 -1.85
CA LEU A 38 1.74 -0.67 -1.54
C LEU A 38 0.43 -0.99 -0.81
N LYS A 39 -0.27 -2.06 -1.24
CA LYS A 39 -1.47 -2.53 -0.55
C LYS A 39 -1.17 -2.94 0.89
N GLN A 40 -0.08 -3.69 1.11
CA GLN A 40 0.32 -4.13 2.45
C GLN A 40 0.69 -2.97 3.38
N GLU A 41 1.44 -1.98 2.86
CA GLU A 41 1.81 -0.77 3.59
C GLU A 41 0.58 0.00 4.07
N ARG A 42 -0.40 0.22 3.19
CA ARG A 42 -1.67 0.89 3.53
C ARG A 42 -2.47 0.12 4.59
N MET A 43 -2.54 -1.20 4.47
CA MET A 43 -3.24 -2.03 5.46
C MET A 43 -2.58 -1.93 6.85
N LEU A 44 -1.24 -1.90 6.89
CA LEU A 44 -0.49 -1.76 8.14
C LEU A 44 -0.70 -0.38 8.77
N GLU A 45 -0.74 0.68 7.96
CA GLU A 45 -1.02 2.03 8.41
C GLU A 45 -2.42 2.14 9.03
N CYS A 46 -3.45 1.63 8.34
CA CYS A 46 -4.83 1.58 8.86
C CYS A 46 -4.91 0.84 10.19
N LYS A 47 -4.20 -0.29 10.32
CA LYS A 47 -4.15 -1.07 11.56
C LYS A 47 -3.50 -0.28 12.70
N THR A 48 -2.42 0.44 12.41
CA THR A 48 -1.71 1.29 13.37
C THR A 48 -2.61 2.42 13.86
N ILE A 49 -3.27 3.13 12.95
CA ILE A 49 -4.21 4.22 13.28
C ILE A 49 -5.36 3.70 14.14
N ALA A 50 -5.96 2.57 13.77
CA ALA A 50 -7.04 1.96 14.56
C ALA A 50 -6.59 1.62 15.98
N HIS A 51 -5.39 1.05 16.13
CA HIS A 51 -4.81 0.73 17.43
C HIS A 51 -4.54 1.99 18.27
N GLU A 52 -3.98 3.05 17.68
CA GLU A 52 -3.76 4.33 18.37
C GLU A 52 -5.06 4.99 18.79
N ASN A 53 -6.08 4.97 17.93
CA ASN A 53 -7.40 5.52 18.24
C ASN A 53 -8.09 4.76 19.37
N ALA A 54 -8.00 3.44 19.37
CA ALA A 54 -8.48 2.62 20.48
C ALA A 54 -7.74 2.99 21.78
N ARG A 55 -6.40 3.04 21.74
CA ARG A 55 -5.58 3.42 22.91
C ARG A 55 -6.00 4.79 23.47
N LYS A 56 -6.14 5.81 22.62
CA LYS A 56 -6.61 7.15 23.01
C LYS A 56 -8.01 7.10 23.64
N LYS A 57 -8.94 6.37 23.04
CA LYS A 57 -10.32 6.25 23.54
C LYS A 57 -10.38 5.61 24.93
N TYR A 58 -9.57 4.59 25.19
CA TYR A 58 -9.57 3.90 26.48
C TYR A 58 -8.70 4.58 27.56
N MET A 59 -7.68 5.34 27.19
CA MET A 59 -6.87 6.15 28.15
C MET A 59 -7.57 7.43 28.64
N ILE A 60 -8.58 7.94 27.94
CA ILE A 60 -9.33 9.15 28.33
C ILE A 60 -10.46 8.84 29.32
N ASN A 61 -10.85 7.57 29.44
CA ASN A 61 -11.94 7.12 30.32
C ASN A 61 -11.46 6.54 31.67
N GLU A 62 -10.20 6.78 32.02
CA GLU A 62 -9.56 6.45 33.32
C GLU A 62 -9.12 7.75 34.00
#